data_AF-A0A7R9K0M8-F1
#
_entry.id   AF-A0A7R9K0M8-F1
#
_cell.length_a   1.000
_cell.length_b   1.000
_cell.length_c   1.000
_cell.angle_alpha   90.00
_cell.angle_beta   90.00
_cell.angle_gamma   90.00
#
_symmetry.space_group_name_H-M   'P 1'
#
loop_
_entity.id
_entity.type
_entity.pdbx_description
1 polymer ?
#
loop_
_entity_poly.entity_id
_entity_poly.type
_entity_poly.pdbx_seq_one_letter_code
_entity_poly.pdbx_strand_id
1 'polypeptide(L)'
;AWETVYWKKKSAVDAVERGCIVCEEEQCDGTVGYGGSPDENGETTLDAMIMDGLCCFKIFQDFFLDFIKILRQVFSKIRTTMNMGAVGALRRVKNAISVARHVLDYTQHSLLVGDQATEFAVSMGFKEELLETNASTKIWQQWKQNNCQPNFWMLANTLAVLSSTAEDGEIKNVSPDPASTCGPYKPATNSLATKQHQQRGGKFGGEGNHDTIGMIAIDNQGKIAAGTSTNGASHKIPGYVVNQGKIAAGTSTNGASHKIPGYVVNKGKIAAGTSTNGASHKIPGNKHETFLSPKINKMHSCVLTSSRVGDSPIPGAGAYADGEVGAAAATGDGDVMMRFLPSLIAVEQLRSGVTPSAAGENALRRIVARYPDFVGGIVVLSIDGQYGAACHGMNTFKYSVCNQQLGELANALVVLSLTAEDGEIEVRISVG
;
A
#
# COMPACT_ATOMS: atom_id res chain seq x y z
N ALA A 1 2.73 -20.22 7.11
CA ALA A 1 1.28 -20.40 6.88
C ALA A 1 0.79 -21.81 7.21
N TRP A 2 1.20 -22.86 6.47
CA TRP A 2 0.64 -24.22 6.63
C TRP A 2 0.72 -24.77 8.06
N GLU A 3 1.87 -24.63 8.72
CA GLU A 3 2.03 -25.03 10.12
C GLU A 3 1.02 -24.32 11.07
N THR A 4 0.68 -23.07 10.76
CA THR A 4 -0.25 -22.24 11.54
C THR A 4 -1.68 -22.75 11.43
N VAL A 5 -2.19 -22.98 10.21
CA VAL A 5 -3.55 -23.51 10.00
C VAL A 5 -3.67 -25.00 10.33
N TYR A 6 -2.68 -25.81 9.94
CA TYR A 6 -2.79 -27.26 9.95
C TYR A 6 -2.35 -27.89 11.26
N TRP A 7 -1.15 -27.56 11.77
CA TRP A 7 -0.61 -28.15 13.00
C TRP A 7 -1.07 -27.41 14.25
N LYS A 8 -0.98 -26.08 14.23
CA LYS A 8 -1.35 -25.21 15.36
C LYS A 8 -2.85 -24.91 15.43
N LYS A 9 -3.62 -25.28 14.40
CA LYS A 9 -5.08 -25.10 14.31
C LYS A 9 -5.53 -23.64 14.53
N LYS A 10 -4.67 -22.67 14.19
CA LYS A 10 -4.96 -21.23 14.27
C LYS A 10 -5.81 -20.76 13.09
N SER A 11 -6.27 -19.51 13.17
CA SER A 11 -7.18 -18.92 12.17
C SER A 11 -6.48 -18.69 10.82
N ALA A 12 -7.28 -18.47 9.77
CA ALA A 12 -6.78 -18.12 8.46
C ALA A 12 -5.97 -16.80 8.51
N VAL A 13 -6.41 -15.85 9.34
CA VAL A 13 -5.72 -14.57 9.48
C VAL A 13 -4.36 -14.74 10.16
N ASP A 14 -4.25 -15.57 11.20
CA ASP A 14 -2.96 -15.90 11.83
C ASP A 14 -1.98 -16.50 10.80
N ALA A 15 -2.49 -17.31 9.88
CA ALA A 15 -1.65 -17.99 8.90
C ALA A 15 -1.15 -17.08 7.79
N VAL A 16 -2.00 -16.15 7.32
CA VAL A 16 -1.63 -15.08 6.39
C VAL A 16 -0.59 -14.17 7.05
N GLU A 17 -0.85 -13.70 8.28
CA GLU A 17 0.08 -12.86 9.02
C GLU A 17 1.43 -13.57 9.15
N ARG A 18 1.47 -14.80 9.70
CA ARG A 18 2.75 -15.49 9.90
C ARG A 18 3.48 -15.77 8.58
N GLY A 19 2.76 -16.07 7.50
CA GLY A 19 3.40 -16.33 6.21
C GLY A 19 4.01 -15.08 5.59
N CYS A 20 3.32 -13.93 5.64
CA CYS A 20 3.87 -12.66 5.21
C CYS A 20 5.07 -12.21 6.08
N ILE A 21 5.00 -12.39 7.42
CA ILE A 21 6.13 -12.08 8.32
C ILE A 21 7.39 -12.83 7.89
N VAL A 22 7.30 -14.11 7.54
CA VAL A 22 8.48 -14.87 7.08
C VAL A 22 9.14 -14.19 5.90
N CYS A 23 8.36 -13.72 4.92
CA CYS A 23 8.94 -12.99 3.78
C CYS A 23 9.45 -11.59 4.14
N GLU A 24 8.85 -10.91 5.11
CA GLU A 24 9.37 -9.64 5.64
C GLU A 24 10.72 -9.83 6.39
N GLU A 25 10.89 -10.96 7.07
CA GLU A 25 12.10 -11.35 7.80
C GLU A 25 13.21 -11.81 6.85
N GLU A 26 12.87 -12.65 5.88
CA GLU A 26 13.80 -13.25 4.90
C GLU A 26 14.09 -12.35 3.70
N GLN A 27 13.39 -11.23 3.58
CA GLN A 27 13.53 -10.28 2.47
C GLN A 27 13.28 -10.95 1.11
N CYS A 28 12.17 -11.69 0.98
CA CYS A 28 11.81 -12.43 -0.23
C CYS A 28 11.98 -11.57 -1.50
N ASP A 29 12.79 -12.06 -2.44
CA ASP A 29 13.16 -11.39 -3.70
C ASP A 29 13.68 -9.95 -3.55
N GLY A 30 14.12 -9.55 -2.36
CA GLY A 30 14.65 -8.22 -2.04
C GLY A 30 13.61 -7.08 -2.08
N THR A 31 12.33 -7.40 -2.22
CA THR A 31 11.22 -6.45 -2.45
C THR A 31 10.13 -6.52 -1.37
N VAL A 32 10.34 -7.34 -0.34
CA VAL A 32 9.48 -7.46 0.85
C VAL A 32 10.31 -7.25 2.12
N GLY A 33 9.78 -6.54 3.11
CA GLY A 33 10.43 -6.32 4.40
C GLY A 33 11.44 -5.19 4.41
N TYR A 34 12.43 -5.23 5.30
CA TYR A 34 13.43 -4.16 5.39
C TYR A 34 14.46 -4.25 4.25
N GLY A 35 15.20 -3.18 3.96
CA GLY A 35 16.37 -3.21 3.07
C GLY A 35 16.08 -3.27 1.56
N GLY A 36 14.82 -3.38 1.15
CA GLY A 36 14.38 -3.34 -0.25
C GLY A 36 13.92 -1.96 -0.72
N SER A 37 13.93 -1.76 -2.04
CA SER A 37 13.28 -0.67 -2.80
C SER A 37 13.27 0.71 -2.12
N PRO A 38 14.44 1.36 -1.89
CA PRO A 38 14.48 2.70 -1.32
C PRO A 38 13.84 3.73 -2.26
N ASP A 39 13.19 4.75 -1.70
CA ASP A 39 12.61 5.88 -2.44
C ASP A 39 13.70 6.82 -3.02
N GLU A 40 13.30 7.91 -3.69
CA GLU A 40 14.25 8.86 -4.29
C GLU A 40 15.16 9.57 -3.27
N ASN A 41 14.77 9.57 -1.99
CA ASN A 41 15.55 10.10 -0.87
C ASN A 41 16.42 9.03 -0.19
N GLY A 42 16.30 7.77 -0.58
CA GLY A 42 17.05 6.66 -0.02
C GLY A 42 16.37 5.97 1.17
N GLU A 43 15.10 6.29 1.44
CA GLU A 43 14.35 5.75 2.57
C GLU A 43 13.51 4.54 2.14
N THR A 44 13.49 3.50 2.97
CA THR A 44 12.64 2.32 2.73
C THR A 44 11.32 2.48 3.48
N THR A 45 10.20 2.31 2.77
CA THR A 45 8.85 2.31 3.37
C THR A 45 8.07 1.08 2.95
N LEU A 46 7.21 0.58 3.83
CA LEU A 46 6.47 -0.67 3.62
C LEU A 46 4.97 -0.43 3.47
N ASP A 47 4.36 -1.22 2.60
CA ASP A 47 2.93 -1.26 2.36
C ASP A 47 2.43 -2.67 2.69
N ALA A 48 1.38 -2.78 3.50
CA ALA A 48 0.78 -4.09 3.82
C ALA A 48 -0.72 -3.98 4.13
N MET A 49 -1.46 -5.05 3.84
CA MET A 49 -2.83 -5.22 4.34
C MET A 49 -3.13 -6.66 4.72
N ILE A 50 -4.11 -6.82 5.59
CA ILE A 50 -4.72 -8.10 5.90
C ILE A 50 -6.24 -7.94 5.96
N MET A 51 -6.96 -8.85 5.32
CA MET A 51 -8.41 -8.85 5.24
C MET A 51 -8.96 -10.17 5.77
N ASP A 52 -9.87 -10.07 6.73
CA ASP A 52 -10.59 -11.19 7.31
C ASP A 52 -11.88 -11.41 6.52
N GLY A 53 -11.97 -12.54 5.83
CA GLY A 53 -13.17 -12.92 5.09
C GLY A 53 -14.31 -13.41 6.00
N LEU A 54 -14.16 -13.37 7.33
CA LEU A 54 -15.10 -13.96 8.30
C LEU A 54 -16.58 -13.81 7.90
N CYS A 55 -17.19 -14.96 7.60
CA CYS A 55 -18.62 -15.17 7.68
C CYS A 55 -18.93 -15.82 9.04
N CYS A 56 -19.83 -15.22 9.84
CA CYS A 56 -20.11 -15.65 11.22
C CYS A 56 -20.76 -17.06 11.33
N PHE A 57 -21.04 -17.77 10.24
CA PHE A 57 -22.07 -18.82 10.25
C PHE A 57 -21.62 -20.26 10.53
N LYS A 58 -20.33 -20.61 10.57
CA LYS A 58 -19.94 -22.04 10.74
C LYS A 58 -20.00 -22.61 12.16
N ILE A 59 -20.32 -21.81 13.18
CA ILE A 59 -20.36 -22.29 14.58
C ILE A 59 -21.71 -22.94 14.96
N PHE A 60 -22.78 -22.76 14.17
CA PHE A 60 -24.14 -23.18 14.56
C PHE A 60 -24.74 -24.34 13.76
N GLN A 61 -23.96 -25.01 12.90
CA GLN A 61 -24.50 -26.09 12.06
C GLN A 61 -24.42 -27.49 12.69
N ASP A 62 -23.59 -27.71 13.71
CA ASP A 62 -23.43 -29.03 14.34
C ASP A 62 -24.38 -29.27 15.53
N PHE A 63 -25.22 -28.30 15.92
CA PHE A 63 -26.05 -28.42 17.12
C PHE A 63 -27.56 -28.53 16.90
N PHE A 64 -28.08 -28.34 15.68
CA PHE A 64 -29.53 -28.40 15.44
C PHE A 64 -29.87 -28.99 14.07
N LEU A 65 -29.91 -30.32 14.03
CA LEU A 65 -30.75 -31.03 13.07
C LEU A 65 -32.21 -30.96 13.57
N ASP A 66 -33.09 -30.55 12.64
CA ASP A 66 -34.54 -30.82 12.55
C ASP A 66 -35.63 -29.82 12.93
N PHE A 67 -35.45 -28.71 13.66
CA PHE A 67 -36.66 -28.01 14.14
C PHE A 67 -37.23 -26.78 13.39
N ILE A 68 -36.51 -25.90 12.68
CA ILE A 68 -37.19 -24.68 12.17
C ILE A 68 -36.74 -24.19 10.78
N LYS A 69 -37.49 -24.56 9.73
CA LYS A 69 -37.47 -23.90 8.40
C LYS A 69 -37.74 -22.38 8.46
N ILE A 70 -38.47 -21.92 9.47
CA ILE A 70 -38.82 -20.50 9.74
C ILE A 70 -37.63 -19.68 10.28
N LEU A 71 -36.65 -20.27 10.98
CA LEU A 71 -35.45 -19.56 11.47
C LEU A 71 -34.45 -19.26 10.34
N ARG A 72 -34.51 -20.04 9.25
CA ARG A 72 -33.66 -19.85 8.07
C ARG A 72 -33.85 -18.47 7.41
N GLN A 73 -35.03 -17.85 7.56
CA GLN A 73 -35.35 -16.54 7.00
C GLN A 73 -34.99 -15.38 7.94
N VAL A 74 -34.87 -15.63 9.24
CA VAL A 74 -34.46 -14.64 10.25
C VAL A 74 -32.93 -14.60 10.40
N PHE A 75 -32.25 -15.74 10.21
CA PHE A 75 -30.79 -15.84 10.25
C PHE A 75 -30.09 -15.63 8.90
N SER A 76 -30.81 -15.45 7.78
CA SER A 76 -30.22 -15.20 6.44
C SER A 76 -29.57 -13.82 6.26
N LYS A 77 -29.35 -13.09 7.36
CA LYS A 77 -28.77 -11.73 7.37
C LYS A 77 -27.49 -11.65 8.19
N ILE A 78 -26.77 -12.76 8.32
CA ILE A 78 -25.42 -12.77 8.91
C ILE A 78 -24.45 -12.49 7.76
N ARG A 79 -23.93 -11.26 7.71
CA ARG A 79 -23.06 -10.77 6.64
C ARG A 79 -21.61 -11.08 6.95
N THR A 80 -20.81 -11.25 5.90
CA THR A 80 -19.36 -11.06 5.96
C THR A 80 -19.06 -9.68 6.55
N THR A 81 -18.12 -9.62 7.49
CA THR A 81 -17.76 -8.33 8.12
C THR A 81 -16.94 -7.45 7.17
N MET A 82 -16.25 -8.08 6.21
CA MET A 82 -15.32 -7.42 5.28
C MET A 82 -14.25 -6.61 6.01
N ASN A 83 -13.95 -6.97 7.26
CA ASN A 83 -13.01 -6.26 8.09
C ASN A 83 -11.59 -6.41 7.53
N MET A 84 -10.86 -5.32 7.52
CA MET A 84 -9.47 -5.28 7.08
C MET A 84 -8.69 -4.24 7.86
N GLY A 85 -7.39 -4.45 7.91
CA GLY A 85 -6.42 -3.47 8.40
C GLY A 85 -5.26 -3.35 7.44
N ALA A 86 -4.74 -2.15 7.29
CA ALA A 86 -3.69 -1.84 6.34
C ALA A 86 -2.80 -0.71 6.85
N VAL A 87 -1.57 -0.72 6.35
CA VAL A 87 -0.60 0.35 6.50
C VAL A 87 0.00 0.68 5.14
N GLY A 88 0.13 1.97 4.84
CA GLY A 88 0.77 2.46 3.63
C GLY A 88 1.91 3.40 3.96
N ALA A 89 3.03 3.29 3.25
CA ALA A 89 4.24 4.03 3.52
C ALA A 89 4.66 3.96 5.01
N LEU A 90 4.52 2.79 5.64
CA LEU A 90 4.96 2.56 7.02
C LEU A 90 6.47 2.73 7.09
N ARG A 91 6.92 3.52 8.06
CA ARG A 91 8.33 3.84 8.26
C ARG A 91 8.83 3.20 9.54
N ARG A 92 10.11 2.83 9.55
CA ARG A 92 10.87 2.47 10.75
C ARG A 92 10.29 1.33 11.60
N VAL A 93 9.49 0.44 11.01
CA VAL A 93 8.92 -0.75 11.67
C VAL A 93 8.95 -1.89 10.67
N LYS A 94 9.62 -3.00 11.00
CA LYS A 94 9.87 -4.10 10.06
C LYS A 94 8.63 -4.92 9.71
N ASN A 95 7.80 -5.22 10.71
CA ASN A 95 6.71 -6.18 10.58
C ASN A 95 5.42 -5.50 10.10
N ALA A 96 5.39 -5.06 8.84
CA ALA A 96 4.32 -4.24 8.30
C ALA A 96 2.96 -4.95 8.34
N ILE A 97 2.90 -6.24 7.97
CA ILE A 97 1.66 -7.03 8.01
C ILE A 97 1.11 -7.17 9.44
N SER A 98 1.97 -7.26 10.45
CA SER A 98 1.54 -7.31 11.85
C SER A 98 0.99 -5.97 12.32
N VAL A 99 1.55 -4.85 11.86
CA VAL A 99 0.95 -3.52 12.13
C VAL A 99 -0.41 -3.41 11.45
N ALA A 100 -0.54 -3.87 10.19
CA ALA A 100 -1.82 -3.95 9.50
C ALA A 100 -2.84 -4.82 10.28
N ARG A 101 -2.40 -5.94 10.86
CA ARG A 101 -3.23 -6.76 11.76
C ARG A 101 -3.65 -6.01 13.02
N HIS A 102 -2.78 -5.16 13.59
CA HIS A 102 -3.17 -4.33 14.73
C HIS A 102 -4.15 -3.21 14.35
N VAL A 103 -4.07 -2.65 13.14
CA VAL A 103 -5.08 -1.73 12.62
C VAL A 103 -6.45 -2.42 12.56
N LEU A 104 -6.48 -3.66 12.06
CA LEU A 104 -7.68 -4.51 12.02
C LEU A 104 -8.26 -4.80 13.42
N ASP A 105 -7.41 -5.18 14.38
CA ASP A 105 -7.88 -5.67 15.69
C ASP A 105 -8.20 -4.54 16.68
N TYR A 106 -7.49 -3.41 16.63
CA TYR A 106 -7.52 -2.39 17.69
C TYR A 106 -8.07 -1.04 17.26
N THR A 107 -8.53 -0.90 16.00
CA THR A 107 -9.08 0.37 15.51
C THR A 107 -10.38 0.14 14.75
N GLN A 108 -11.19 1.21 14.63
CA GLN A 108 -12.34 1.23 13.71
C GLN A 108 -11.93 1.70 12.30
N HIS A 109 -10.65 2.02 12.10
CA HIS A 109 -10.11 2.47 10.82
C HIS A 109 -9.54 1.27 10.07
N SER A 110 -9.52 1.37 8.74
CA SER A 110 -8.98 0.31 7.89
C SER A 110 -7.56 0.58 7.40
N LEU A 111 -7.11 1.84 7.35
CA LEU A 111 -5.82 2.20 6.77
C LEU A 111 -5.18 3.35 7.56
N LEU A 112 -3.94 3.14 8.01
CA LEU A 112 -3.07 4.19 8.56
C LEU A 112 -1.86 4.38 7.65
N VAL A 113 -1.31 5.58 7.54
CA VAL A 113 -0.20 5.85 6.61
C VAL A 113 0.91 6.71 7.19
N GLY A 114 2.12 6.53 6.66
CA GLY A 114 3.29 7.36 6.97
C GLY A 114 3.73 7.27 8.44
N ASP A 115 4.31 8.36 8.94
CA ASP A 115 4.80 8.44 10.33
C ASP A 115 3.70 8.22 11.38
N GLN A 116 2.43 8.51 11.08
CA GLN A 116 1.32 8.26 12.02
C GLN A 116 1.03 6.76 12.15
N ALA A 117 1.26 5.97 11.10
CA ALA A 117 1.21 4.52 11.21
C ALA A 117 2.35 3.99 12.09
N THR A 118 3.54 4.62 12.02
CA THR A 118 4.68 4.32 12.90
C THR A 118 4.36 4.67 14.36
N GLU A 119 3.82 5.86 14.63
CA GLU A 119 3.39 6.27 15.98
C GLU A 119 2.36 5.30 16.57
N PHE A 120 1.38 4.89 15.75
CA PHE A 120 0.43 3.85 16.13
C PHE A 120 1.14 2.54 16.45
N ALA A 121 2.02 2.05 15.57
CA ALA A 121 2.76 0.81 15.77
C ALA A 121 3.58 0.84 17.08
N VAL A 122 4.30 1.93 17.34
CA VAL A 122 5.06 2.10 18.59
C VAL A 122 4.13 2.07 19.81
N SER A 123 2.96 2.70 19.73
CA SER A 123 1.96 2.66 20.81
C SER A 123 1.39 1.25 21.06
N MET A 124 1.40 0.38 20.04
CA MET A 124 1.02 -1.02 20.11
C MET A 124 2.18 -1.95 20.52
N GLY A 125 3.36 -1.40 20.83
CA GLY A 125 4.52 -2.15 21.32
C GLY A 125 5.50 -2.61 20.25
N PHE A 126 5.33 -2.18 18.99
CA PHE A 126 6.33 -2.43 17.96
C PHE A 126 7.59 -1.59 18.20
N LYS A 127 8.75 -2.13 17.84
CA LYS A 127 10.02 -1.44 17.95
C LYS A 127 10.25 -0.53 16.75
N GLU A 128 10.56 0.73 17.01
CA GLU A 128 11.05 1.66 15.99
C GLU A 128 12.53 1.38 15.69
N GLU A 129 12.85 1.10 14.43
CA GLU A 129 14.20 0.87 13.95
C GLU A 129 14.35 1.18 12.46
N LEU A 130 15.55 1.48 11.98
CA LEU A 130 15.78 1.77 10.57
C LEU A 130 15.46 0.55 9.69
N LEU A 131 14.85 0.82 8.54
CA LEU A 131 14.56 -0.19 7.52
C LEU A 131 15.68 -0.27 6.48
N GLU A 132 16.51 0.76 6.38
CA GLU A 132 17.61 0.82 5.44
C GLU A 132 18.72 -0.17 5.82
N THR A 133 19.33 -0.75 4.80
CA THR A 133 20.51 -1.59 4.95
C THR A 133 21.66 -1.01 4.13
N ASN A 134 22.85 -1.58 4.31
CA ASN A 134 23.98 -1.27 3.42
C ASN A 134 23.67 -1.63 1.95
N ALA A 135 22.79 -2.60 1.70
CA ALA A 135 22.36 -2.97 0.36
C ALA A 135 21.43 -1.91 -0.25
N SER A 136 20.37 -1.48 0.47
CA SER A 136 19.47 -0.42 -0.02
C SER A 136 20.24 0.88 -0.28
N THR A 137 21.18 1.22 0.59
CA THR A 137 22.03 2.41 0.43
C THR A 137 22.85 2.33 -0.86
N LYS A 138 23.42 1.16 -1.20
CA LYS A 138 24.16 0.97 -2.46
C LYS A 138 23.25 1.08 -3.68
N ILE A 139 22.07 0.48 -3.65
CA ILE A 139 21.06 0.58 -4.72
C ILE A 139 20.73 2.04 -5.00
N TRP A 140 20.42 2.81 -3.94
CA TRP A 140 20.13 4.23 -4.06
C TRP A 140 21.33 5.06 -4.57
N GLN A 141 22.54 4.81 -4.07
CA GLN A 141 23.74 5.52 -4.52
C GLN A 141 24.05 5.27 -6.00
N GLN A 142 23.93 4.03 -6.46
CA GLN A 142 24.11 3.67 -7.87
C GLN A 142 23.07 4.36 -8.76
N TRP A 143 21.81 4.39 -8.34
CA TRP A 143 20.74 5.11 -9.03
C TRP A 143 21.00 6.62 -9.11
N LYS A 144 21.46 7.25 -8.02
CA LYS A 144 21.88 8.66 -8.01
C LYS A 144 23.05 8.93 -8.96
N GLN A 145 24.04 8.04 -9.00
CA GLN A 145 25.17 8.14 -9.93
C GLN A 145 24.73 7.97 -11.39
N ASN A 146 23.63 7.24 -11.64
CA ASN A 146 23.00 7.08 -12.94
C ASN A 146 21.96 8.17 -13.26
N ASN A 147 22.18 9.41 -12.81
CA ASN A 147 21.28 10.55 -13.05
C ASN A 147 19.81 10.26 -12.70
N CYS A 148 19.57 9.46 -11.66
CA CYS A 148 18.24 9.10 -11.19
C CYS A 148 17.39 8.37 -12.23
N GLN A 149 17.98 7.43 -12.99
CA GLN A 149 17.27 6.62 -13.98
C GLN A 149 17.22 5.13 -13.62
N PRO A 150 16.07 4.45 -13.85
CA PRO A 150 14.78 5.03 -14.27
C PRO A 150 14.08 5.77 -13.11
N ASN A 151 13.15 6.68 -13.41
CA ASN A 151 12.30 7.34 -12.41
C ASN A 151 10.83 7.45 -12.87
N PHE A 152 9.97 7.91 -11.95
CA PHE A 152 8.51 7.99 -12.15
C PHE A 152 8.00 9.39 -12.49
N TRP A 153 8.90 10.35 -12.73
CA TRP A 153 8.50 11.70 -13.13
C TRP A 153 8.13 11.71 -14.61
N MET A 154 6.97 12.31 -14.91
CA MET A 154 6.45 12.37 -16.27
C MET A 154 7.42 13.13 -17.18
N LEU A 155 7.95 12.44 -18.20
CA LEU A 155 8.68 13.08 -19.28
C LEU A 155 7.77 14.07 -20.03
N ALA A 156 8.40 15.03 -20.72
CA ALA A 156 7.77 15.78 -21.79
C ALA A 156 7.09 14.80 -22.77
N ASN A 157 5.78 14.87 -22.92
CA ASN A 157 5.04 13.85 -23.66
C ASN A 157 5.36 13.90 -25.15
N THR A 158 5.74 12.73 -25.68
CA THR A 158 5.81 12.33 -27.10
C THR A 158 4.45 12.35 -27.82
N LEU A 159 3.45 13.06 -27.29
CA LEU A 159 2.15 13.32 -27.91
C LEU A 159 2.09 14.68 -28.63
N ALA A 160 3.15 15.49 -28.58
CA ALA A 160 3.28 16.70 -29.41
C ALA A 160 3.49 16.39 -30.91
N VAL A 161 3.76 15.13 -31.28
CA VAL A 161 4.07 14.74 -32.68
C VAL A 161 2.84 14.79 -33.61
N LEU A 162 1.62 14.91 -33.07
CA LEU A 162 0.40 14.99 -33.89
C LEU A 162 -0.18 16.40 -34.06
N SER A 163 0.40 17.45 -33.44
CA SER A 163 0.01 18.83 -33.70
C SER A 163 1.14 19.59 -34.39
N SER A 164 1.19 19.47 -35.71
CA SER A 164 2.15 20.10 -36.62
C SER A 164 2.05 21.63 -36.73
N THR A 165 1.78 22.35 -35.63
CA THR A 165 1.65 23.83 -35.66
C THR A 165 2.31 24.56 -34.48
N ALA A 166 3.05 23.90 -33.60
CA ALA A 166 3.82 24.58 -32.56
C ALA A 166 5.30 24.68 -32.98
N GLU A 167 5.71 25.88 -33.41
CA GLU A 167 7.11 26.27 -33.57
C GLU A 167 7.88 26.01 -32.26
N ASP A 168 8.92 25.16 -32.34
CA ASP A 168 10.15 25.14 -31.54
C ASP A 168 10.07 25.26 -30.00
N GLY A 169 9.15 24.53 -29.36
CA GLY A 169 9.15 24.37 -27.91
C GLY A 169 8.83 22.93 -27.47
N GLU A 170 9.84 22.21 -26.98
CA GLU A 170 9.65 20.91 -26.31
C GLU A 170 8.71 21.08 -25.10
N ILE A 171 7.53 20.45 -25.14
CA ILE A 171 6.52 20.57 -24.08
C ILE A 171 6.97 19.77 -22.85
N LYS A 172 7.61 20.43 -21.89
CA LYS A 172 8.04 19.81 -20.62
C LYS A 172 6.91 19.77 -19.60
N ASN A 173 6.67 18.62 -18.97
CA ASN A 173 5.72 18.51 -17.85
C ASN A 173 6.35 19.03 -16.55
N VAL A 174 7.55 18.58 -16.27
CA VAL A 174 8.35 19.02 -15.12
C VAL A 174 9.73 19.51 -15.56
N SER A 175 10.33 20.38 -14.76
CA SER A 175 11.65 20.99 -14.95
C SER A 175 12.46 20.90 -13.64
N PRO A 176 13.76 20.58 -13.69
CA PRO A 176 14.56 20.23 -14.87
C PRO A 176 14.10 18.92 -15.53
N ASP A 177 14.62 18.59 -16.71
CA ASP A 177 14.18 17.42 -17.47
C ASP A 177 14.40 16.11 -16.67
N PRO A 178 13.32 15.34 -16.40
CA PRO A 178 13.41 14.10 -15.62
C PRO A 178 14.13 12.95 -16.35
N ALA A 179 14.37 13.01 -17.66
CA ALA A 179 15.15 11.99 -18.36
C ALA A 179 16.67 12.11 -18.09
N SER A 180 17.14 13.26 -17.63
CA SER A 180 18.57 13.60 -17.60
C SER A 180 19.08 14.15 -16.27
N THR A 181 18.19 14.45 -15.32
CA THR A 181 18.55 15.08 -14.04
C THR A 181 17.80 14.44 -12.89
N CYS A 182 18.32 14.61 -11.66
CA CYS A 182 17.71 14.13 -10.41
C CYS A 182 16.72 15.13 -9.76
N GLY A 183 16.33 16.19 -10.47
CA GLY A 183 15.53 17.28 -9.90
C GLY A 183 16.35 18.21 -8.97
N PRO A 184 15.71 18.88 -7.99
CA PRO A 184 14.30 18.77 -7.63
C PRO A 184 13.38 19.25 -8.75
N TYR A 185 12.35 18.46 -9.05
CA TYR A 185 11.42 18.76 -10.13
C TYR A 185 10.31 19.72 -9.69
N LYS A 186 9.92 20.61 -10.59
CA LYS A 186 8.79 21.52 -10.44
C LYS A 186 7.98 21.53 -11.74
N PRO A 187 6.68 21.88 -11.70
CA PRO A 187 5.91 22.08 -12.93
C PRO A 187 6.63 23.05 -13.87
N ALA A 188 6.74 22.73 -15.15
CA ALA A 188 7.36 23.63 -16.11
C ALA A 188 6.46 24.86 -16.35
N THR A 189 7.07 26.04 -16.48
CA THR A 189 6.36 27.33 -16.62
C THR A 189 5.57 27.47 -17.93
N ASN A 190 5.93 26.71 -18.97
CA ASN A 190 5.25 26.68 -20.27
C ASN A 190 4.30 25.47 -20.41
N SER A 191 3.63 25.07 -19.32
CA SER A 191 2.60 24.02 -19.36
C SER A 191 1.33 24.54 -20.06
N LEU A 192 1.42 24.80 -21.36
CA LEU A 192 0.28 25.01 -22.28
C LEU A 192 -0.32 23.67 -22.71
N ALA A 193 -0.16 22.63 -21.89
CA ALA A 193 -0.84 21.37 -22.12
C ALA A 193 -2.34 21.61 -21.93
N THR A 194 -3.05 21.79 -23.04
CA THR A 194 -4.43 21.31 -23.18
C THR A 194 -4.48 19.99 -22.43
N LYS A 195 -5.28 19.93 -21.35
CA LYS A 195 -5.44 18.75 -20.48
C LYS A 195 -6.12 17.61 -21.25
N GLN A 196 -5.60 17.22 -22.40
CA GLN A 196 -5.99 16.03 -23.10
C GLN A 196 -5.40 14.84 -22.35
N HIS A 197 -6.22 13.79 -22.21
CA HIS A 197 -5.96 12.59 -21.43
C HIS A 197 -4.66 11.91 -21.87
N GLN A 198 -3.54 12.25 -21.24
CA GLN A 198 -2.29 11.53 -21.41
C GLN A 198 -2.43 10.13 -20.84
N GLN A 199 -2.20 9.12 -21.68
CA GLN A 199 -1.99 7.74 -21.24
C GLN A 199 -0.76 7.72 -20.33
N ARG A 200 -0.97 7.45 -19.03
CA ARG A 200 0.12 7.25 -18.06
C ARG A 200 0.67 5.84 -18.27
N GLY A 201 1.54 5.67 -19.25
CA GLY A 201 2.19 4.41 -19.63
C GLY A 201 3.70 4.55 -19.70
N GLY A 202 4.34 4.80 -18.55
CA GLY A 202 5.77 4.54 -18.42
C GLY A 202 5.99 3.03 -18.29
N LYS A 203 7.07 2.48 -18.85
CA LYS A 203 7.45 1.09 -18.59
C LYS A 203 7.70 0.94 -17.09
N PHE A 204 6.77 0.30 -16.38
CA PHE A 204 7.06 -0.21 -15.05
C PHE A 204 8.27 -1.16 -15.19
N GLY A 205 9.29 -0.95 -14.36
CA GLY A 205 10.64 -1.48 -14.58
C GLY A 205 10.71 -3.00 -14.80
N GLY A 206 11.78 -3.46 -15.47
CA GLY A 206 12.00 -4.86 -15.85
C GLY A 206 12.05 -5.85 -14.67
N GLU A 207 12.30 -7.13 -14.99
CA GLU A 207 12.11 -8.38 -14.19
C GLU A 207 12.44 -8.38 -12.67
N GLY A 208 12.97 -7.33 -12.06
CA GLY A 208 13.28 -7.23 -10.62
C GLY A 208 12.69 -6.04 -9.87
N ASN A 209 11.58 -5.43 -10.32
CA ASN A 209 11.08 -4.16 -9.75
C ASN A 209 9.66 -4.16 -9.10
N HIS A 210 9.04 -5.31 -8.83
CA HIS A 210 7.62 -5.29 -8.38
C HIS A 210 7.13 -6.41 -7.48
N ASP A 211 7.99 -7.23 -6.90
CA ASP A 211 7.46 -8.42 -6.24
C ASP A 211 6.84 -8.07 -4.87
N THR A 212 5.57 -8.45 -4.74
CA THR A 212 4.76 -8.36 -3.53
C THR A 212 4.52 -9.78 -3.07
N ILE A 213 4.69 -10.06 -1.77
CA ILE A 213 4.17 -11.31 -1.23
C ILE A 213 2.66 -11.18 -1.07
N GLY A 214 1.90 -11.99 -1.81
CA GLY A 214 0.47 -12.17 -1.63
C GLY A 214 0.19 -13.53 -1.02
N MET A 215 -0.68 -13.58 -0.01
CA MET A 215 -1.03 -14.83 0.66
C MET A 215 -2.53 -14.94 0.90
N ILE A 216 -3.04 -16.14 0.69
CA ILE A 216 -4.43 -16.50 0.96
C ILE A 216 -4.42 -17.80 1.75
N ALA A 217 -5.28 -17.91 2.77
CA ALA A 217 -5.42 -19.13 3.55
C ALA A 217 -6.88 -19.44 3.86
N ILE A 218 -7.21 -20.73 3.89
CA ILE A 218 -8.43 -21.28 4.48
C ILE A 218 -8.04 -22.07 5.73
N ASP A 219 -8.71 -21.82 6.86
CA ASP A 219 -8.44 -22.55 8.10
C ASP A 219 -9.30 -23.81 8.27
N ASN A 220 -9.11 -24.51 9.40
CA ASN A 220 -9.85 -25.73 9.71
C ASN A 220 -11.35 -25.51 9.99
N GLN A 221 -11.77 -24.27 10.22
CA GLN A 221 -13.19 -23.88 10.30
C GLN A 221 -13.72 -23.48 8.93
N GLY A 222 -12.90 -23.54 7.87
CA GLY A 222 -13.22 -23.10 6.53
C GLY A 222 -13.56 -21.62 6.45
N LYS A 223 -12.89 -20.79 7.28
CA LYS A 223 -12.84 -19.33 7.13
C LYS A 223 -11.65 -18.98 6.25
N ILE A 224 -11.79 -17.92 5.46
CA ILE A 224 -10.77 -17.48 4.50
C ILE A 224 -10.24 -16.10 4.87
N ALA A 225 -8.96 -15.87 4.62
CA ALA A 225 -8.31 -14.58 4.78
C ALA A 225 -7.31 -14.36 3.64
N ALA A 226 -7.02 -13.10 3.34
CA ALA A 226 -5.99 -12.71 2.38
C ALA A 226 -5.18 -11.53 2.90
N GLY A 227 -3.94 -11.42 2.43
CA GLY A 227 -3.07 -10.31 2.79
C GLY A 227 -1.90 -10.18 1.83
N THR A 228 -1.27 -9.01 1.89
CA THR A 228 -0.17 -8.60 1.02
C THR A 228 0.84 -7.76 1.80
N SER A 229 2.12 -7.85 1.43
CA SER A 229 3.19 -6.99 1.96
C SER A 229 4.25 -6.71 0.90
N THR A 230 4.79 -5.50 0.86
CA THR A 230 5.82 -5.07 -0.10
C THR A 230 6.60 -3.83 0.38
N ASN A 231 7.77 -3.62 -0.20
CA ASN A 231 8.48 -2.36 -0.20
C ASN A 231 7.98 -1.40 -1.29
N GLY A 232 7.14 -1.87 -2.21
CA GLY A 232 6.70 -1.11 -3.38
C GLY A 232 7.83 -0.88 -4.39
N ALA A 233 7.60 0.06 -5.31
CA ALA A 233 8.51 0.32 -6.41
C ALA A 233 9.83 0.95 -5.94
N SER A 234 10.96 0.45 -6.45
CA SER A 234 12.29 1.04 -6.24
C SER A 234 12.34 2.46 -6.81
N HIS A 235 12.89 3.39 -6.04
CA HIS A 235 13.02 4.80 -6.41
C HIS A 235 11.69 5.52 -6.62
N LYS A 236 10.64 5.04 -5.95
CA LYS A 236 9.33 5.70 -5.90
C LYS A 236 9.43 7.12 -5.35
N ILE A 237 8.50 7.98 -5.79
CA ILE A 237 8.45 9.38 -5.36
C ILE A 237 8.07 9.46 -3.87
N PRO A 238 8.84 10.17 -3.03
CA PRO A 238 8.47 10.44 -1.64
C PRO A 238 7.28 11.41 -1.58
N GLY A 239 6.33 11.14 -0.69
CA GLY A 239 5.23 12.02 -0.37
C GLY A 239 5.57 12.95 0.78
N TYR A 240 5.05 14.17 0.76
CA TYR A 240 5.16 15.08 1.90
C TYR A 240 3.76 15.51 2.29
N VAL A 241 3.33 15.15 3.51
CA VAL A 241 2.14 15.68 4.14
C VAL A 241 2.63 16.74 5.13
N VAL A 242 2.47 18.01 4.78
CA VAL A 242 2.68 19.06 5.78
C VAL A 242 1.50 18.99 6.73
N ASN A 243 1.72 18.53 7.96
CA ASN A 243 0.74 18.79 9.01
C ASN A 243 0.74 20.31 9.18
N GLN A 244 -0.38 20.98 8.86
CA GLN A 244 -0.58 22.31 9.41
C GLN A 244 -0.73 22.10 10.91
N GLY A 245 0.42 22.20 11.60
CA GLY A 245 0.50 21.95 13.02
C GLY A 245 -0.60 22.70 13.74
N LYS A 246 -1.16 22.05 14.77
CA LYS A 246 -1.98 22.69 15.80
C LYS A 246 -1.32 24.01 16.19
N ILE A 247 -1.77 25.11 15.59
CA ILE A 247 -1.67 26.42 16.23
C ILE A 247 -2.51 26.21 17.49
N ALA A 248 -1.88 26.34 18.64
CA ALA A 248 -2.58 26.35 19.91
C ALA A 248 -3.70 27.40 19.81
N ALA A 249 -4.92 26.94 19.56
CA ALA A 249 -6.11 27.75 19.76
C ALA A 249 -6.19 27.93 21.27
N GLY A 250 -5.56 29.00 21.77
CA GLY A 250 -5.88 29.53 23.07
C GLY A 250 -7.39 29.74 23.09
N THR A 251 -8.07 29.01 23.96
CA THR A 251 -9.49 29.21 24.22
C THR A 251 -9.69 30.65 24.67
N SER A 252 -10.25 31.47 23.79
CA SER A 252 -11.00 32.66 24.17
C SER A 252 -12.42 32.48 23.65
N THR A 253 -13.27 31.97 24.53
CA THR A 253 -14.72 32.09 24.40
C THR A 253 -15.08 33.57 24.38
N ASN A 254 -15.62 34.05 23.26
CA ASN A 254 -16.78 34.93 23.22
C ASN A 254 -17.29 35.02 21.77
N GLY A 255 -18.54 34.65 21.58
CA GLY A 255 -19.18 34.66 20.27
C GLY A 255 -19.42 36.08 19.76
N ALA A 256 -19.32 36.24 18.45
CA ALA A 256 -20.20 37.06 17.63
C ALA A 256 -19.76 36.91 16.17
N SER A 257 -20.74 36.63 15.32
CA SER A 257 -20.73 36.83 13.88
C SER A 257 -19.94 38.06 13.43
N HIS A 258 -18.98 37.88 12.50
CA HIS A 258 -18.90 38.65 11.24
C HIS A 258 -17.65 38.35 10.40
N LYS A 259 -17.92 38.24 9.08
CA LYS A 259 -17.12 38.67 7.91
C LYS A 259 -15.65 38.24 7.83
N ILE A 260 -15.36 37.53 6.75
CA ILE A 260 -14.04 37.41 6.11
C ILE A 260 -13.56 38.82 5.69
N PRO A 261 -12.30 39.21 6.00
CA PRO A 261 -11.51 40.01 5.08
C PRO A 261 -10.15 39.32 4.87
N GLY A 262 -9.72 39.06 3.64
CA GLY A 262 -9.25 40.13 2.76
C GLY A 262 -7.78 40.44 3.10
N TYR A 263 -6.86 39.73 2.46
CA TYR A 263 -5.43 40.04 2.49
C TYR A 263 -5.22 41.47 1.97
N VAL A 264 -4.76 42.36 2.84
CA VAL A 264 -4.11 43.61 2.44
C VAL A 264 -2.68 43.56 2.97
N VAL A 265 -1.74 43.34 2.05
CA VAL A 265 -0.32 43.55 2.29
C VAL A 265 -0.10 45.04 2.46
N ASN A 266 0.49 45.46 3.59
CA ASN A 266 1.08 46.79 3.65
C ASN A 266 2.52 46.72 4.17
N LYS A 267 3.44 47.14 3.30
CA LYS A 267 4.85 47.40 3.58
C LYS A 267 4.92 48.64 4.46
N GLY A 268 5.72 48.62 5.53
CA GLY A 268 5.99 49.86 6.26
C GLY A 268 6.81 49.74 7.54
N LYS A 269 8.10 50.00 7.40
CA LYS A 269 9.00 50.76 8.31
C LYS A 269 8.81 50.61 9.83
N ILE A 270 9.87 50.07 10.43
CA ILE A 270 10.22 50.19 11.85
C ILE A 270 10.63 51.65 12.13
N ALA A 271 9.97 52.29 13.09
CA ALA A 271 10.45 53.51 13.74
C ALA A 271 10.00 53.55 15.21
N ALA A 272 10.85 54.17 16.02
CA ALA A 272 11.00 54.06 17.46
C ALA A 272 9.99 54.85 18.34
N GLY A 273 10.05 54.58 19.64
CA GLY A 273 9.51 55.40 20.74
C GLY A 273 8.29 54.76 21.42
N THR A 274 8.10 54.76 22.73
CA THR A 274 8.77 55.42 23.86
C THR A 274 8.34 54.72 25.17
N SER A 275 9.21 54.81 26.16
CA SER A 275 9.07 54.45 27.57
C SER A 275 7.80 54.98 28.26
N THR A 276 7.21 54.20 29.18
CA THR A 276 6.88 54.66 30.54
C THR A 276 6.93 53.49 31.54
N ASN A 277 7.69 53.71 32.63
CA ASN A 277 7.86 52.85 33.81
C ASN A 277 6.58 52.76 34.67
N GLY A 278 6.44 51.68 35.45
CA GLY A 278 5.54 51.69 36.59
C GLY A 278 5.40 50.37 37.36
N ALA A 279 5.94 50.37 38.58
CA ALA A 279 5.54 49.57 39.75
C ALA A 279 6.09 48.13 39.91
N SER A 280 7.14 48.10 40.72
CA SER A 280 7.71 47.02 41.50
C SER A 280 6.76 46.41 42.55
N HIS A 281 6.75 45.08 42.66
CA HIS A 281 6.56 44.39 43.94
C HIS A 281 7.54 43.20 44.06
N LYS A 282 8.32 43.22 45.15
CA LYS A 282 9.25 42.18 45.59
C LYS A 282 8.70 41.57 46.88
N ILE A 283 8.52 40.26 46.92
CA ILE A 283 8.45 39.46 48.17
C ILE A 283 9.27 38.16 47.93
N PRO A 284 10.06 37.66 48.90
CA PRO A 284 11.20 36.79 48.65
C PRO A 284 10.95 35.29 48.91
N GLY A 285 11.76 34.46 48.22
CA GLY A 285 12.30 33.21 48.76
C GLY A 285 11.42 31.97 48.72
N ASN A 286 11.70 31.05 47.78
CA ASN A 286 12.11 29.71 48.18
C ASN A 286 12.87 28.99 47.06
N LYS A 287 13.98 28.37 47.46
CA LYS A 287 14.88 27.60 46.63
C LYS A 287 14.22 26.28 46.24
N HIS A 288 14.07 26.03 44.95
CA HIS A 288 14.09 24.67 44.41
C HIS A 288 15.04 24.67 43.22
N GLU A 289 16.22 24.10 43.43
CA GLU A 289 17.13 23.68 42.37
C GLU A 289 16.43 22.59 41.56
N THR A 290 15.88 22.96 40.41
CA THR A 290 15.53 22.00 39.35
C THR A 290 16.73 21.87 38.43
N PHE A 291 17.31 20.67 38.44
CA PHE A 291 18.24 20.14 37.44
C PHE A 291 17.89 20.64 36.02
N LEU A 292 18.74 21.51 35.48
CA LEU A 292 18.75 21.82 34.06
C LEU A 292 19.43 20.66 33.33
N SER A 293 18.65 19.70 32.84
CA SER A 293 19.09 18.91 31.69
C SER A 293 18.94 19.78 30.44
N PRO A 294 19.90 19.76 29.50
CA PRO A 294 19.82 20.57 28.30
C PRO A 294 18.71 19.98 27.41
N LYS A 295 17.52 20.60 27.45
CA LYS A 295 16.50 20.36 26.42
C LYS A 295 17.10 20.80 25.09
N ILE A 296 17.42 19.82 24.26
CA ILE A 296 17.69 19.98 22.84
C ILE A 296 16.44 20.59 22.22
N ASN A 297 16.44 21.92 22.04
CA ASN A 297 15.47 22.62 21.21
C ASN A 297 15.76 22.27 19.74
N LYS A 298 15.39 21.07 19.32
CA LYS A 298 15.16 20.77 17.91
C LYS A 298 13.69 21.08 17.64
N MET A 299 13.41 22.30 17.19
CA MET A 299 12.21 22.55 16.39
C MET A 299 12.34 21.72 15.11
N HIS A 300 11.93 20.45 15.17
CA HIS A 300 11.54 19.75 13.97
C HIS A 300 10.21 20.38 13.55
N SER A 301 10.21 21.12 12.46
CA SER A 301 9.02 21.18 11.62
C SER A 301 8.65 19.72 11.34
N CYS A 302 7.61 19.18 11.97
CA CYS A 302 7.06 17.86 11.69
C CYS A 302 6.46 17.88 10.28
N VAL A 303 7.34 17.77 9.29
CA VAL A 303 6.94 17.36 7.95
C VAL A 303 6.63 15.89 8.08
N LEU A 304 5.34 15.53 8.08
CA LEU A 304 4.96 14.13 7.99
C LEU A 304 5.34 13.68 6.58
N THR A 305 6.17 12.67 6.46
CA THR A 305 6.53 12.15 5.14
C THR A 305 5.63 10.97 4.83
N SER A 306 4.89 11.06 3.73
CA SER A 306 4.26 9.89 3.11
C SER A 306 5.22 9.34 2.05
N SER A 307 4.96 8.19 1.45
CA SER A 307 5.63 7.79 0.21
C SER A 307 4.53 7.50 -0.82
N ARG A 308 4.90 7.26 -2.08
CA ARG A 308 4.03 6.51 -3.00
C ARG A 308 3.58 5.22 -2.31
N VAL A 309 2.28 4.98 -2.38
CA VAL A 309 1.61 3.76 -1.92
C VAL A 309 1.15 2.98 -3.14
N GLY A 310 1.44 1.68 -3.17
CA GLY A 310 1.02 0.77 -4.25
C GLY A 310 -0.38 0.19 -4.07
N ASP A 311 -0.64 -0.90 -4.79
CA ASP A 311 -1.86 -1.70 -4.67
C ASP A 311 -1.89 -2.55 -3.40
N SER A 312 -0.74 -2.93 -2.88
CA SER A 312 -0.61 -3.89 -1.78
C SER A 312 -1.35 -3.56 -0.50
N PRO A 313 -1.56 -2.29 -0.07
CA PRO A 313 -2.37 -1.99 1.10
C PRO A 313 -3.82 -1.60 0.75
N ILE A 314 -4.23 -1.74 -0.52
CA ILE A 314 -5.52 -1.30 -1.03
C ILE A 314 -6.43 -2.52 -1.24
N PRO A 315 -7.55 -2.63 -0.50
CA PRO A 315 -8.46 -3.76 -0.64
C PRO A 315 -9.04 -3.80 -2.05
N GLY A 316 -9.08 -4.99 -2.63
CA GLY A 316 -9.54 -5.21 -3.99
C GLY A 316 -8.48 -5.00 -5.05
N ALA A 317 -7.40 -4.27 -4.75
CA ALA A 317 -6.22 -4.20 -5.61
C ALA A 317 -5.24 -5.32 -5.24
N GLY A 318 -4.48 -5.14 -4.15
CA GLY A 318 -3.47 -6.09 -3.69
C GLY A 318 -4.06 -7.39 -3.14
N ALA A 319 -5.08 -7.31 -2.29
CA ALA A 319 -5.77 -8.50 -1.78
C ALA A 319 -7.26 -8.25 -1.53
N TYR A 320 -8.06 -9.32 -1.56
CA TYR A 320 -9.47 -9.29 -1.22
C TYR A 320 -9.95 -10.65 -0.72
N ALA A 321 -10.78 -10.68 0.33
CA ALA A 321 -11.34 -11.90 0.88
C ALA A 321 -12.82 -11.75 1.22
N ASP A 322 -13.63 -12.72 0.79
CA ASP A 322 -15.05 -12.86 1.09
C ASP A 322 -15.32 -14.31 1.50
N GLY A 323 -15.73 -14.53 2.75
CA GLY A 323 -15.96 -15.87 3.30
C GLY A 323 -17.18 -16.61 2.77
N GLU A 324 -18.00 -15.99 1.92
CA GLU A 324 -19.06 -16.68 1.17
C GLU A 324 -18.61 -17.13 -0.22
N VAL A 325 -17.45 -16.67 -0.70
CA VAL A 325 -17.03 -16.84 -2.09
C VAL A 325 -15.62 -17.38 -2.22
N GLY A 326 -14.65 -16.68 -1.66
CA GLY A 326 -13.24 -16.91 -1.95
C GLY A 326 -12.40 -15.65 -1.71
N ALA A 327 -11.17 -15.71 -2.17
CA ALA A 327 -10.20 -14.64 -1.99
C ALA A 327 -9.20 -14.61 -3.15
N ALA A 328 -8.55 -13.46 -3.32
CA ALA A 328 -7.50 -13.25 -4.31
C ALA A 328 -6.41 -12.34 -3.74
N ALA A 329 -5.18 -12.54 -4.23
CA ALA A 329 -4.03 -11.69 -3.94
C ALA A 329 -3.21 -11.50 -5.21
N ALA A 330 -2.72 -10.29 -5.43
CA ALA A 330 -2.14 -9.87 -6.69
C ALA A 330 -0.80 -9.14 -6.48
N THR A 331 0.02 -9.12 -7.53
CA THR A 331 1.35 -8.49 -7.58
C THR A 331 1.61 -7.90 -8.97
N GLY A 332 2.46 -6.88 -9.10
CA GLY A 332 2.81 -6.26 -10.37
C GLY A 332 2.89 -4.73 -10.32
N ASP A 333 2.55 -4.07 -11.44
CA ASP A 333 2.43 -2.61 -11.49
C ASP A 333 1.28 -2.12 -10.61
N GLY A 334 1.60 -1.78 -9.37
CA GLY A 334 0.62 -1.33 -8.39
C GLY A 334 -0.16 -0.07 -8.80
N ASP A 335 0.42 0.82 -9.62
CA ASP A 335 -0.27 2.02 -10.08
C ASP A 335 -1.37 1.71 -11.11
N VAL A 336 -1.16 0.67 -11.92
CA VAL A 336 -2.19 0.15 -12.84
C VAL A 336 -3.19 -0.72 -12.07
N MET A 337 -2.73 -1.63 -11.21
CA MET A 337 -3.60 -2.55 -10.47
C MET A 337 -4.64 -1.81 -9.61
N MET A 338 -4.25 -0.73 -8.93
CA MET A 338 -5.18 0.12 -8.18
C MET A 338 -6.32 0.71 -9.04
N ARG A 339 -6.11 0.90 -10.35
CA ARG A 339 -7.14 1.43 -11.26
C ARG A 339 -8.19 0.38 -11.65
N PHE A 340 -7.85 -0.91 -11.57
CA PHE A 340 -8.68 -2.01 -12.08
C PHE A 340 -9.21 -2.97 -11.02
N LEU A 341 -8.63 -2.92 -9.81
CA LEU A 341 -8.98 -3.74 -8.65
C LEU A 341 -9.07 -5.24 -8.99
N PRO A 342 -7.96 -5.87 -9.47
CA PRO A 342 -8.00 -7.23 -9.98
C PRO A 342 -8.41 -8.26 -8.93
N SER A 343 -8.01 -8.12 -7.67
CA SER A 343 -8.36 -9.05 -6.59
C SER A 343 -9.87 -9.03 -6.28
N LEU A 344 -10.50 -7.85 -6.23
CA LEU A 344 -11.96 -7.74 -6.08
C LEU A 344 -12.67 -8.41 -7.25
N ILE A 345 -12.20 -8.14 -8.47
CA ILE A 345 -12.84 -8.63 -9.69
C ILE A 345 -12.73 -10.15 -9.79
N ALA A 346 -11.59 -10.73 -9.43
CA ALA A 346 -11.44 -12.18 -9.38
C ALA A 346 -12.44 -12.81 -8.38
N VAL A 347 -12.61 -12.22 -7.20
CA VAL A 347 -13.59 -12.70 -6.21
C VAL A 347 -15.03 -12.56 -6.74
N GLU A 348 -15.38 -11.47 -7.41
CA GLU A 348 -16.73 -11.33 -8.01
C GLU A 348 -16.96 -12.29 -9.21
N GLN A 349 -15.91 -12.69 -9.93
CA GLN A 349 -15.98 -13.76 -10.93
C GLN A 349 -16.23 -15.12 -10.26
N LEU A 350 -15.54 -15.43 -9.15
CA LEU A 350 -15.83 -16.63 -8.35
C LEU A 350 -17.29 -16.65 -7.88
N ARG A 351 -17.83 -15.50 -7.44
CA ARG A 351 -19.24 -15.37 -7.03
C ARG A 351 -20.20 -15.76 -8.16
N SER A 352 -19.78 -15.53 -9.40
CA SER A 352 -20.54 -15.87 -10.62
C SER A 352 -20.35 -17.32 -11.06
N GLY A 353 -19.61 -18.14 -10.30
CA GLY A 353 -19.35 -19.56 -10.60
C GLY A 353 -18.18 -19.81 -11.55
N VAL A 354 -17.34 -18.82 -11.79
CA VAL A 354 -16.14 -18.96 -12.63
C VAL A 354 -15.03 -19.68 -11.87
N THR A 355 -14.25 -20.52 -12.54
CA THR A 355 -13.12 -21.23 -11.92
C THR A 355 -12.01 -20.25 -11.49
N PRO A 356 -11.21 -20.56 -10.45
CA PRO A 356 -10.16 -19.66 -9.97
C PRO A 356 -9.17 -19.17 -11.03
N SER A 357 -8.67 -20.07 -11.90
CA SER A 357 -7.75 -19.67 -12.98
C SER A 357 -8.40 -18.72 -13.98
N ALA A 358 -9.63 -19.02 -14.42
CA ALA A 358 -10.37 -18.16 -15.34
C ALA A 358 -10.79 -16.84 -14.69
N ALA A 359 -11.06 -16.83 -13.38
CA ALA A 359 -11.35 -15.61 -12.62
C ALA A 359 -10.14 -14.67 -12.58
N GLY A 360 -8.94 -15.21 -12.31
CA GLY A 360 -7.69 -14.47 -12.38
C GLY A 360 -7.40 -13.95 -13.79
N GLU A 361 -7.61 -14.80 -14.80
CA GLU A 361 -7.46 -14.42 -16.21
C GLU A 361 -8.37 -13.27 -16.62
N ASN A 362 -9.67 -13.37 -16.33
CA ASN A 362 -10.65 -12.33 -16.63
C ASN A 362 -10.33 -11.00 -15.94
N ALA A 363 -9.80 -11.06 -14.71
CA ALA A 363 -9.37 -9.87 -13.98
C ALA A 363 -8.20 -9.16 -14.68
N LEU A 364 -7.17 -9.91 -15.10
CA LEU A 364 -6.02 -9.35 -15.80
C LEU A 364 -6.35 -8.90 -17.23
N ARG A 365 -7.20 -9.62 -17.96
CA ARG A 365 -7.60 -9.27 -19.34
C ARG A 365 -8.19 -7.86 -19.43
N ARG A 366 -8.92 -7.41 -18.40
CA ARG A 366 -9.45 -6.04 -18.30
C ARG A 366 -8.35 -4.98 -18.23
N ILE A 367 -7.24 -5.30 -17.56
CA ILE A 367 -6.06 -4.43 -17.48
C ILE A 367 -5.36 -4.40 -18.84
N VAL A 368 -5.05 -5.57 -19.39
CA VAL A 368 -4.30 -5.74 -20.65
C VAL A 368 -5.01 -5.06 -21.82
N ALA A 369 -6.35 -5.10 -21.86
CA ALA A 369 -7.15 -4.40 -22.87
C ALA A 369 -6.94 -2.88 -22.88
N ARG A 370 -6.38 -2.28 -21.82
CA ARG A 370 -6.09 -0.85 -21.70
C ARG A 370 -4.61 -0.52 -21.53
N TYR A 371 -3.84 -1.45 -20.98
CA TYR A 371 -2.40 -1.36 -20.73
C TYR A 371 -1.74 -2.64 -21.25
N PRO A 372 -1.49 -2.75 -22.57
CA PRO A 372 -0.95 -3.98 -23.18
C PRO A 372 0.47 -4.34 -22.71
N ASP A 373 1.23 -3.37 -22.20
CA ASP A 373 2.58 -3.58 -21.64
C ASP A 373 2.55 -3.80 -20.11
N PHE A 374 1.37 -4.00 -19.51
CA PHE A 374 1.23 -4.24 -18.08
C PHE A 374 2.04 -5.47 -17.64
N VAL A 375 2.58 -5.44 -16.42
CA VAL A 375 3.19 -6.62 -15.81
C VAL A 375 2.48 -6.89 -14.49
N GLY A 376 1.94 -8.09 -14.32
CA GLY A 376 1.31 -8.49 -13.07
C GLY A 376 0.83 -9.93 -13.04
N GLY A 377 0.58 -10.41 -11.83
CA GLY A 377 0.10 -11.75 -11.52
C GLY A 377 -0.96 -11.71 -10.43
N ILE A 378 -1.78 -12.77 -10.39
CA ILE A 378 -2.83 -12.94 -9.39
C ILE A 378 -2.97 -14.41 -9.04
N VAL A 379 -3.11 -14.70 -7.75
CA VAL A 379 -3.52 -16.00 -7.20
C VAL A 379 -4.95 -15.88 -6.69
N VAL A 380 -5.74 -16.92 -6.88
CA VAL A 380 -7.17 -16.97 -6.57
C VAL A 380 -7.47 -18.29 -5.86
N LEU A 381 -8.25 -18.21 -4.77
CA LEU A 381 -8.68 -19.36 -3.97
C LEU A 381 -10.17 -19.23 -3.67
N SER A 382 -10.99 -20.16 -4.14
CA SER A 382 -12.40 -20.22 -3.78
C SER A 382 -12.64 -20.87 -2.42
N ILE A 383 -13.78 -20.59 -1.80
CA ILE A 383 -14.11 -21.05 -0.44
C ILE A 383 -14.24 -22.57 -0.31
N ASP A 384 -14.48 -23.27 -1.41
CA ASP A 384 -14.49 -24.73 -1.52
C ASP A 384 -13.09 -25.33 -1.71
N GLY A 385 -12.04 -24.50 -1.75
CA GLY A 385 -10.64 -24.92 -1.79
C GLY A 385 -10.08 -25.13 -3.19
N GLN A 386 -10.82 -24.79 -4.26
CA GLN A 386 -10.22 -24.74 -5.60
C GLN A 386 -9.32 -23.52 -5.71
N TYR A 387 -8.19 -23.66 -6.39
CA TYR A 387 -7.21 -22.59 -6.54
C TYR A 387 -6.74 -22.47 -7.98
N GLY A 388 -6.23 -21.30 -8.32
CA GLY A 388 -5.72 -20.99 -9.65
C GLY A 388 -4.95 -19.69 -9.64
N ALA A 389 -4.30 -19.39 -10.75
CA ALA A 389 -3.51 -18.19 -10.90
C ALA A 389 -3.42 -17.78 -12.36
N ALA A 390 -3.11 -16.52 -12.61
CA ALA A 390 -2.88 -15.96 -13.93
C ALA A 390 -1.81 -14.87 -13.86
N CYS A 391 -1.10 -14.64 -14.96
CA CYS A 391 -0.16 -13.53 -15.09
C CYS A 391 -0.15 -12.95 -16.50
N HIS A 392 0.47 -11.78 -16.64
CA HIS A 392 0.72 -11.09 -17.90
C HIS A 392 2.07 -10.36 -17.80
N GLY A 393 2.82 -10.31 -18.90
CA GLY A 393 4.11 -9.59 -18.97
C GLY A 393 5.24 -10.26 -18.19
N MET A 394 5.08 -11.53 -17.79
CA MET A 394 6.07 -12.33 -17.07
C MET A 394 6.36 -13.62 -17.83
N ASN A 395 7.64 -14.00 -17.93
CA ASN A 395 8.04 -15.28 -18.54
C ASN A 395 7.53 -16.48 -17.72
N THR A 396 7.55 -16.35 -16.40
CA THR A 396 7.01 -17.34 -15.46
C THR A 396 6.50 -16.64 -14.21
N PHE A 397 5.31 -17.01 -13.75
CA PHE A 397 4.78 -16.59 -12.45
C PHE A 397 4.77 -17.80 -11.51
N LYS A 398 5.54 -17.71 -10.42
CA LYS A 398 5.65 -18.77 -9.43
C LYS A 398 4.66 -18.50 -8.30
N TYR A 399 3.93 -19.52 -7.89
CA TYR A 399 3.16 -19.50 -6.66
C TYR A 399 3.31 -20.83 -5.92
N SER A 400 3.10 -20.81 -4.61
CA SER A 400 3.18 -22.03 -3.80
C SER A 400 1.81 -22.36 -3.25
N VAL A 401 1.45 -23.63 -3.28
CA VAL A 401 0.21 -24.14 -2.69
C VAL A 401 0.55 -25.27 -1.73
N CYS A 402 -0.16 -25.30 -0.60
CA CYS A 402 0.00 -26.35 0.40
C CYS A 402 -1.37 -26.75 0.93
N ASN A 403 -1.67 -28.05 0.88
CA ASN A 403 -2.90 -28.64 1.39
C ASN A 403 -2.63 -30.08 1.85
N GLN A 404 -3.63 -30.74 2.45
CA GLN A 404 -3.49 -32.12 2.95
C GLN A 404 -3.23 -33.14 1.84
N GLN A 405 -3.75 -32.92 0.63
CA GLN A 405 -3.60 -33.85 -0.50
C GLN A 405 -2.18 -33.83 -1.08
N LEU A 406 -1.53 -32.66 -1.04
CA LEU A 406 -0.19 -32.46 -1.58
C LEU A 406 0.92 -32.85 -0.59
N GLY A 407 0.60 -33.04 0.70
CA GLY A 407 1.52 -33.55 1.73
C GLY A 407 2.61 -32.58 2.19
N GLU A 408 3.21 -31.81 1.27
CA GLU A 408 4.23 -30.77 1.49
C GLU A 408 4.00 -29.55 0.56
N LEU A 409 4.86 -28.51 0.63
CA LEU A 409 4.79 -27.32 -0.24
C LEU A 409 4.96 -27.74 -1.70
N ALA A 410 3.87 -27.75 -2.47
CA ALA A 410 3.95 -27.88 -3.91
C ALA A 410 4.26 -26.50 -4.50
N ASN A 411 5.43 -26.36 -5.12
CA ASN A 411 5.70 -25.21 -5.98
C ASN A 411 4.91 -25.42 -7.25
N ALA A 412 3.91 -24.57 -7.47
CA ALA A 412 3.12 -24.58 -8.69
C ALA A 412 3.63 -23.45 -9.60
N LEU A 413 4.12 -23.84 -10.77
CA LEU A 413 4.47 -22.88 -11.79
C LEU A 413 3.21 -22.50 -12.58
N VAL A 414 2.98 -21.21 -12.80
CA VAL A 414 2.07 -20.71 -13.83
C VAL A 414 2.88 -20.15 -14.98
N VAL A 415 2.65 -20.71 -16.17
CA VAL A 415 3.13 -20.19 -17.45
C VAL A 415 1.92 -19.67 -18.22
N LEU A 416 1.25 -18.66 -17.68
CA LEU A 416 0.18 -17.96 -18.40
C LEU A 416 0.77 -16.65 -18.95
N SER A 417 1.03 -16.58 -20.25
CA SER A 417 1.22 -15.29 -20.91
C SER A 417 -0.08 -14.96 -21.61
N LEU A 418 -0.87 -14.09 -20.99
CA LEU A 418 -2.03 -13.51 -21.66
C LEU A 418 -1.55 -12.70 -22.86
N THR A 419 -1.98 -13.03 -24.06
CA THR A 419 -1.80 -12.16 -25.24
C THR A 419 -3.05 -11.34 -25.46
N ALA A 420 -2.91 -10.13 -26.02
CA ALA A 420 -4.05 -9.27 -26.37
C ALA A 420 -4.94 -9.86 -27.48
N GLU A 421 -4.48 -10.90 -28.19
CA GLU A 421 -5.20 -11.62 -29.23
C GLU A 421 -5.72 -12.97 -28.71
N ASP A 422 -6.93 -13.34 -29.14
CA ASP A 422 -7.79 -14.45 -28.70
C ASP A 422 -7.20 -15.89 -28.91
N GLY A 423 -6.03 -16.18 -28.34
CA GLY A 423 -5.41 -17.50 -28.37
C GLY A 423 -5.55 -18.26 -27.06
N GLU A 424 -6.03 -19.52 -27.11
CA GLU A 424 -6.04 -20.45 -25.98
C GLU A 424 -4.67 -20.54 -25.30
N ILE A 425 -4.67 -20.54 -23.95
CA ILE A 425 -3.45 -20.53 -23.14
C ILE A 425 -3.26 -21.87 -22.42
N GLU A 426 -2.06 -22.43 -22.54
CA GLU A 426 -1.68 -23.71 -21.96
C GLU A 426 -1.29 -23.54 -20.48
N VAL A 427 -2.16 -23.93 -19.56
CA VAL A 427 -1.85 -23.99 -18.12
C VAL A 427 -1.03 -25.26 -17.83
N ARG A 428 0.28 -25.13 -17.63
CA ARG A 428 1.12 -26.22 -17.11
C ARG A 428 1.39 -26.06 -15.62
N ILE A 429 0.63 -26.77 -14.80
CA ILE A 429 0.99 -26.97 -13.39
C ILE A 429 2.10 -28.03 -13.35
N SER A 430 3.35 -27.61 -13.21
CA SER A 430 4.41 -28.53 -12.82
C SER A 430 4.41 -28.61 -11.30
N VAL A 431 4.06 -29.77 -10.74
CA VAL A 431 4.32 -30.09 -9.33
C VAL A 431 5.75 -30.62 -9.29
N GLY A 432 6.67 -29.81 -8.76
CA GLY A 432 8.10 -30.15 -8.63
C GLY A 432 8.38 -31.09 -7.47
#